data_AF-A0A6C0HCF5-F1
#
_entry.id   AF-A0A6C0HCF5-F1
#
_cell.length_a   1.000
_cell.length_b   1.000
_cell.length_c   1.000
_cell.angle_alpha   90.00
_cell.angle_beta   90.00
_cell.angle_gamma   90.00
#
_symmetry.space_group_name_H-M   'P 1'
#
loop_
_entity.id
_entity.type
_entity.pdbx_description
1 polymer ?
#
loop_
_entity_poly.entity_id
_entity_poly.type
_entity_poly.pdbx_seq_one_letter_code
_entity_poly.pdbx_strand_id
1 'polypeptide(L)'
;MSEFKSENDYESIEISEELQTLLNIRGYLEMQITLLNEQVSFSDSLDGSLSPFIEAFSNEFKGHFSRTSVEQDLQVLEKMMGEVVQQIKGVCKHQYEEDNIDITDGCCEESKNITYCLICYSTF
;
A
#
# COMPACT_ATOMS: atom_id res chain seq x y z
N MET A 1 9.26 44.98 -17.10
CA MET A 1 8.75 44.26 -15.91
C MET A 1 7.68 43.32 -16.43
N SER A 2 7.99 42.03 -16.49
CA SER A 2 7.07 41.00 -16.98
C SER A 2 6.15 40.61 -15.83
N GLU A 3 4.84 40.72 -16.04
CA GLU A 3 3.83 40.28 -15.08
C GLU A 3 3.89 38.76 -14.97
N PHE A 4 4.25 38.28 -13.78
CA PHE A 4 4.14 36.88 -13.41
C PHE A 4 2.65 36.60 -13.17
N LYS A 5 1.96 36.03 -14.17
CA LYS A 5 0.61 35.50 -13.96
C LYS A 5 0.72 34.21 -13.16
N SER A 6 0.45 34.34 -11.87
CA SER A 6 0.17 33.24 -10.95
C SER A 6 -1.27 32.77 -11.20
N GLU A 7 -1.49 32.00 -12.28
CA GLU A 7 -2.71 31.23 -12.47
C GLU A 7 -2.48 29.85 -11.85
N ASN A 8 -2.57 29.78 -10.52
CA ASN A 8 -2.82 28.52 -9.81
C ASN A 8 -4.25 28.61 -9.28
N ASP A 9 -5.21 28.60 -10.19
CA ASP A 9 -6.60 28.31 -9.88
C ASP A 9 -6.68 26.80 -9.62
N TYR A 10 -6.27 26.37 -8.43
CA TYR A 10 -6.63 25.06 -7.92
C TYR A 10 -8.13 25.11 -7.62
N GLU A 11 -8.96 24.84 -8.62
CA GLU A 11 -10.33 24.42 -8.37
C GLU A 11 -10.26 23.23 -7.41
N SER A 12 -10.85 23.39 -6.21
CA SER A 12 -11.00 22.29 -5.28
C SER A 12 -11.90 21.26 -5.96
N ILE A 13 -11.31 20.20 -6.49
CA ILE A 13 -12.09 19.13 -7.09
C ILE A 13 -12.86 18.44 -5.95
N GLU A 14 -14.18 18.58 -5.96
CA GLU A 14 -15.06 17.85 -5.06
C GLU A 14 -15.02 16.36 -5.44
N ILE A 15 -14.33 15.57 -4.61
CA ILE A 15 -14.36 14.12 -4.67
C ILE A 15 -15.73 13.65 -4.17
N SER A 16 -16.37 12.73 -4.90
CA SER A 16 -17.65 12.17 -4.46
C SER A 16 -17.50 11.42 -3.13
N GLU A 17 -18.54 11.43 -2.28
CA GLU A 17 -18.54 10.68 -1.02
C GLU A 17 -18.26 9.18 -1.23
N GLU A 18 -18.73 8.63 -2.36
CA GLU A 18 -18.47 7.25 -2.77
C GLU A 18 -16.98 7.02 -3.04
N LEU A 19 -16.33 7.90 -3.82
CA LEU A 19 -14.91 7.79 -4.10
C LEU A 19 -14.07 7.97 -2.82
N GLN A 20 -14.43 8.94 -1.97
CA GLN A 20 -13.76 9.13 -0.67
C GLN A 20 -13.87 7.88 0.22
N THR A 21 -15.03 7.23 0.24
CA THR A 21 -15.23 5.99 1.00
C THR A 21 -14.34 4.87 0.48
N LEU A 22 -14.27 4.68 -0.84
CA LEU A 22 -13.42 3.66 -1.46
C LEU A 22 -11.93 3.90 -1.19
N LEU A 23 -11.48 5.16 -1.21
CA LEU A 23 -10.09 5.53 -0.89
C LEU A 23 -9.76 5.24 0.58
N ASN A 24 -10.68 5.50 1.50
CA ASN A 24 -10.49 5.16 2.92
C ASN A 24 -10.40 3.64 3.13
N ILE A 25 -11.24 2.86 2.44
CA ILE A 25 -11.18 1.39 2.50
C ILE A 25 -9.85 0.89 1.94
N ARG A 26 -9.39 1.43 0.81
CA ARG A 26 -8.08 1.12 0.22
C ARG A 26 -6.96 1.36 1.23
N GLY A 27 -6.91 2.55 1.85
CA GLY A 27 -5.89 2.87 2.85
C GLY A 27 -5.91 1.94 4.07
N TYR A 28 -7.10 1.52 4.52
CA TYR A 28 -7.22 0.53 5.59
C TYR A 28 -6.66 -0.84 5.19
N LEU A 29 -6.96 -1.31 3.96
CA LEU A 29 -6.45 -2.58 3.45
C LEU A 29 -4.91 -2.54 3.28
N GLU A 30 -4.35 -1.43 2.79
CA GLU A 30 -2.89 -1.25 2.66
C GLU A 30 -2.19 -1.38 4.01
N MET A 31 -2.76 -0.74 5.05
CA MET A 31 -2.23 -0.84 6.42
C MET A 31 -2.26 -2.29 6.94
N GLN A 32 -3.36 -3.03 6.73
CA GLN A 32 -3.47 -4.42 7.17
C GLN A 32 -2.45 -5.32 6.47
N ILE A 33 -2.28 -5.16 5.15
CA ILE A 33 -1.31 -5.93 4.36
C ILE A 33 0.12 -5.66 4.86
N THR A 34 0.49 -4.39 5.09
CA THR A 34 1.81 -4.03 5.62
C THR A 34 2.07 -4.68 6.98
N LEU A 35 1.12 -4.63 7.91
CA LEU A 35 1.27 -5.22 9.24
C LEU A 35 1.49 -6.75 9.18
N LEU A 36 0.74 -7.45 8.32
CA LEU A 36 0.93 -8.89 8.14
C LEU A 36 2.28 -9.22 7.49
N ASN A 37 2.72 -8.43 6.50
CA ASN A 37 4.05 -8.60 5.88
C ASN A 37 5.20 -8.36 6.87
N GLU A 38 5.08 -7.36 7.74
CA GLU A 38 6.04 -7.13 8.84
C GLU A 38 6.08 -8.32 9.80
N GLN A 39 4.91 -8.92 10.10
CA GLN A 39 4.83 -10.08 10.97
C GLN A 39 5.51 -11.32 10.35
N VAL A 40 5.32 -11.56 9.05
CA VAL A 40 6.03 -12.62 8.31
C VAL A 40 7.54 -12.34 8.30
N SER A 41 7.95 -11.12 7.99
CA SER A 41 9.37 -10.72 7.93
C SER A 41 10.06 -10.86 9.29
N PHE A 42 9.37 -10.50 10.38
CA PHE A 42 9.84 -10.70 11.74
C PHE A 42 9.98 -12.19 12.07
N SER A 43 9.00 -13.02 11.71
CA SER A 43 9.09 -14.46 11.86
C SER A 43 10.28 -15.05 11.11
N ASP A 44 10.53 -14.61 9.87
CA ASP A 44 11.67 -15.06 9.05
C ASP A 44 13.02 -14.64 9.66
N SER A 45 13.08 -13.43 10.23
CA SER A 45 14.27 -12.92 10.91
C SER A 45 14.60 -13.73 12.18
N LEU A 46 13.58 -14.28 12.85
CA LEU A 46 13.77 -15.18 13.99
C LEU A 46 14.31 -16.56 13.60
N ASP A 47 14.38 -16.93 12.32
CA ASP A 47 15.03 -18.17 11.87
C ASP A 47 16.55 -18.02 11.66
N GLY A 48 17.07 -16.79 11.66
CA GLY A 48 18.49 -16.47 11.51
C GLY A 48 19.29 -16.61 12.82
N SER A 49 19.83 -17.81 13.08
CA SER A 49 20.83 -18.13 14.13
C SER A 49 20.65 -17.38 15.46
N LEU A 50 19.61 -17.75 16.20
CA LEU A 50 19.26 -17.14 17.46
C LEU A 50 20.01 -17.76 18.64
N SER A 51 20.32 -16.93 19.66
CA SER A 51 20.79 -17.42 20.95
C SER A 51 19.68 -18.21 21.67
N PRO A 52 19.99 -19.10 22.64
CA PRO A 52 19.01 -19.96 23.31
C PRO A 52 17.83 -19.21 23.97
N PHE A 53 18.04 -17.96 24.40
CA PHE A 53 16.99 -17.11 24.95
C PHE A 53 15.96 -16.69 23.88
N ILE A 54 16.44 -16.39 22.67
CA ILE A 54 15.58 -15.99 21.56
C ILE A 54 14.98 -17.23 20.87
N GLU A 55 15.58 -18.42 20.96
CA GLU A 55 14.94 -19.68 20.53
C GLU A 55 13.65 -19.98 21.31
N ALA A 56 13.66 -19.80 22.64
CA ALA A 56 12.46 -20.00 23.46
C ALA A 56 11.34 -19.02 23.06
N PHE A 57 11.69 -17.74 22.92
CA PHE A 57 10.75 -16.72 22.44
C PHE A 57 10.27 -16.99 21.00
N SER A 58 11.15 -17.42 20.10
CA SER A 58 10.82 -17.77 18.71
C SER A 58 9.84 -18.93 18.64
N ASN A 59 10.05 -19.97 19.44
CA ASN A 59 9.14 -21.10 19.54
C ASN A 59 7.78 -20.72 20.13
N GLU A 60 7.75 -19.88 21.16
CA GLU A 60 6.50 -19.35 21.74
C GLU A 60 5.75 -18.47 20.73
N PHE A 61 6.46 -17.53 20.09
CA PHE A 61 5.92 -16.66 19.06
C PHE A 61 5.34 -17.47 17.89
N LYS A 62 6.07 -18.45 17.35
CA LYS A 62 5.58 -19.36 16.30
C LYS A 62 4.43 -20.26 16.77
N GLY A 63 4.37 -20.58 18.06
CA GLY A 63 3.23 -21.28 18.66
C GLY A 63 1.94 -20.44 18.64
N HIS A 64 2.06 -19.11 18.75
CA HIS A 64 0.95 -18.16 18.64
C HIS A 64 0.70 -17.66 17.22
N PHE A 65 1.71 -17.72 16.35
CA PHE A 65 1.67 -17.26 14.96
C PHE A 65 1.54 -18.43 13.99
N SER A 66 0.34 -18.60 13.41
CA SER A 66 0.17 -19.51 12.28
C SER A 66 0.55 -18.82 10.98
N ARG A 67 1.76 -19.08 10.48
CA ARG A 67 2.22 -18.54 9.19
C ARG A 67 1.23 -18.83 8.06
N THR A 68 0.72 -20.06 7.99
CA THR A 68 -0.28 -20.44 6.98
C THR A 68 -1.56 -19.62 7.08
N SER A 69 -2.01 -19.28 8.30
CA SER A 69 -3.18 -18.40 8.49
C SER A 69 -2.89 -17.00 7.97
N VAL A 70 -1.72 -16.44 8.31
CA VAL A 70 -1.34 -15.09 7.89
C VAL A 70 -1.13 -14.97 6.39
N GLU A 71 -0.55 -16.00 5.75
CA GLU A 71 -0.44 -16.06 4.29
C GLU A 71 -1.81 -16.16 3.61
N GLN A 72 -2.76 -16.88 4.20
CA GLN A 72 -4.15 -16.93 3.70
C GLN A 72 -4.85 -15.59 3.87
N ASP A 73 -4.69 -14.93 5.02
CA ASP A 73 -5.27 -13.61 5.28
C ASP A 73 -4.69 -12.56 4.32
N LEU A 74 -3.38 -12.61 4.04
CA LEU A 74 -2.71 -11.79 3.04
C LEU A 74 -3.34 -11.97 1.65
N GLN A 75 -3.51 -13.20 1.18
CA GLN A 75 -4.15 -13.47 -0.12
C GLN A 75 -5.58 -12.93 -0.22
N VAL A 76 -6.34 -13.04 0.87
CA VAL A 76 -7.71 -12.49 0.93
C VAL A 76 -7.67 -10.96 0.86
N LEU A 77 -6.79 -10.31 1.64
CA LEU A 77 -6.66 -8.86 1.64
C LEU A 77 -6.15 -8.31 0.30
N GLU A 78 -5.20 -8.98 -0.35
CA GLU A 78 -4.72 -8.62 -1.70
C GLU A 78 -5.83 -8.74 -2.74
N LYS A 79 -6.66 -9.78 -2.65
CA LYS A 79 -7.84 -9.91 -3.52
C LYS A 79 -8.83 -8.76 -3.29
N MET A 80 -9.16 -8.47 -2.02
CA MET A 80 -10.05 -7.36 -1.67
C MET A 80 -9.48 -6.01 -2.15
N MET A 81 -8.16 -5.81 -2.02
CA MET A 81 -7.47 -4.64 -2.54
C MET A 81 -7.68 -4.50 -4.05
N GLY A 82 -7.47 -5.57 -4.80
CA GLY A 82 -7.70 -5.60 -6.25
C GLY A 82 -9.14 -5.21 -6.60
N GLU A 83 -10.13 -5.74 -5.89
CA GLU A 83 -11.55 -5.40 -6.10
C GLU A 83 -11.84 -3.92 -5.80
N VAL A 84 -11.31 -3.37 -4.71
CA VAL A 84 -11.47 -1.95 -4.36
C VAL A 84 -10.81 -1.05 -5.39
N VAL A 85 -9.61 -1.40 -5.88
CA VAL A 85 -8.94 -0.66 -6.95
C VAL A 85 -9.78 -0.63 -8.23
N GLN A 86 -10.40 -1.76 -8.61
CA GLN A 86 -11.30 -1.78 -9.78
C GLN A 86 -12.54 -0.91 -9.57
N GLN A 87 -13.11 -0.89 -8.37
CA GLN A 87 -14.23 -0.01 -8.05
C GLN A 87 -13.83 1.46 -8.10
N ILE A 88 -12.66 1.82 -7.55
CA ILE A 88 -12.11 3.17 -7.66
C ILE A 88 -11.94 3.54 -9.14
N LYS A 89 -11.39 2.64 -9.98
CA LYS A 89 -11.26 2.86 -11.43
C LYS A 89 -12.60 3.04 -12.14
N GLY A 90 -13.66 2.38 -11.69
CA GLY A 90 -15.00 2.53 -12.24
C GLY A 90 -15.72 3.82 -11.82
N VAL A 91 -15.53 4.26 -10.58
CA VAL A 91 -16.18 5.45 -10.00
C VAL A 91 -15.44 6.73 -10.39
N CYS A 92 -14.11 6.67 -10.36
CA CYS A 92 -13.26 7.80 -10.72
C CYS A 92 -13.18 7.90 -12.25
N LYS A 93 -13.99 8.78 -12.82
CA LYS A 93 -14.05 9.05 -14.28
C LYS A 93 -12.96 9.99 -14.78
N HIS A 94 -11.94 10.20 -13.96
CA HIS A 94 -10.85 11.14 -14.23
C HIS A 94 -9.78 10.49 -15.12
N GLN A 95 -8.90 11.30 -15.70
CA GLN A 95 -7.79 10.79 -16.49
C GLN A 95 -6.77 10.07 -15.61
N TYR A 96 -6.37 8.87 -16.06
CA TYR A 96 -5.29 8.08 -15.49
C TYR A 96 -4.05 8.24 -16.34
N GLU A 97 -2.92 8.44 -15.69
CA GLU A 97 -1.60 8.40 -16.32
C GLU A 97 -0.78 7.26 -15.73
N GLU A 98 0.01 6.62 -16.58
CA GLU A 98 1.04 5.69 -16.17
C GLU A 98 2.36 6.44 -16.11
N ASP A 99 3.11 6.24 -15.03
CA ASP A 99 4.42 6.83 -14.85
C ASP A 99 5.37 5.80 -14.26
N ASN A 100 6.67 5.97 -14.53
CA ASN A 100 7.72 5.16 -13.93
C ASN A 100 8.41 5.98 -12.86
N ILE A 101 8.18 5.60 -11.60
CA ILE A 101 8.87 6.21 -10.49
C ILE A 101 10.06 5.34 -10.09
N ASP A 102 11.22 5.97 -9.96
CA ASP A 102 12.40 5.35 -9.36
C ASP A 102 12.30 5.48 -7.84
N ILE A 103 12.20 4.35 -7.15
CA ILE A 103 12.19 4.30 -5.70
C ILE A 103 13.59 3.92 -5.24
N THR A 104 14.22 4.83 -4.49
CA THR A 104 15.52 4.61 -3.87
C THR A 104 15.35 4.34 -2.37
N ASP A 105 15.56 3.10 -1.93
CA ASP A 105 15.55 2.74 -0.50
C ASP A 105 16.98 2.51 0.03
N GLY A 106 17.86 3.47 -0.22
CA GLY A 106 19.24 3.52 0.30
C GLY A 106 20.24 2.46 -0.21
N CYS A 107 19.78 1.28 -0.62
CA CYS A 107 20.61 0.15 -1.07
C CYS A 107 20.31 -0.33 -2.49
N CYS A 108 19.12 -0.07 -3.02
CA CYS A 108 18.66 -0.53 -4.32
C CYS A 108 17.84 0.57 -5.01
N GLU A 109 18.03 0.72 -6.33
CA GLU A 109 17.14 1.50 -7.21
C GLU A 109 16.14 0.52 -7.83
N GLU A 110 14.85 0.67 -7.49
CA GLU A 110 13.76 -0.07 -8.13
C GLU A 110 12.86 0.89 -8.91
N SER A 111 12.74 0.68 -10.22
CA SER A 111 11.74 1.38 -11.03
C SER A 111 10.39 0.67 -10.89
N LYS A 112 9.35 1.39 -10.46
CA LYS A 112 7.97 0.90 -10.40
C LYS A 112 7.09 1.68 -11.36
N ASN A 113 6.33 0.95 -12.18
CA ASN A 113 5.21 1.53 -12.91
C ASN A 113 4.09 1.80 -11.92
N ILE A 114 3.66 3.05 -11.84
CA ILE A 114 2.49 3.49 -11.10
C ILE A 114 1.44 3.98 -12.07
N THR A 115 0.17 3.76 -11.76
CA THR A 115 -0.92 4.50 -12.39
C THR A 115 -1.41 5.53 -11.40
N TYR A 116 -1.50 6.81 -11.75
CA TYR A 116 -2.14 7.79 -10.87
C TYR A 116 -3.29 8.51 -11.56
N CYS A 117 -4.26 8.91 -10.76
CA CYS A 117 -5.34 9.78 -11.21
C CYS A 117 -4.89 11.24 -11.08
N LEU A 118 -4.92 11.99 -12.19
CA LEU A 118 -4.51 13.41 -12.25
C LEU A 118 -5.38 14.35 -11.40
N ILE A 119 -6.55 13.90 -10.98
CA ILE A 119 -7.58 14.74 -10.38
C ILE A 119 -7.76 14.43 -8.89
N CYS A 120 -7.75 13.15 -8.49
CA CYS A 120 -7.82 12.76 -7.08
C CYS A 120 -6.46 12.33 -6.50
N TYR A 121 -5.37 12.47 -7.27
CA TYR A 121 -3.98 12.15 -6.89
C TYR A 121 -3.79 10.76 -6.27
N SER A 122 -4.70 9.83 -6.59
CA SER A 122 -4.63 8.46 -6.10
C SER A 122 -3.72 7.65 -6.99
N THR A 123 -2.75 6.98 -6.39
CA THR A 123 -1.76 6.13 -7.07
C THR A 123 -2.16 4.65 -6.93
N PHE A 124 -1.94 3.85 -7.96
CA PHE A 124 -2.28 2.43 -8.09
C PHE A 124 -1.09 1.65 -8.63
#